data_AF-A0A258QWH7-F1
#
_entry.id   AF-A0A258QWH7-F1
#
_cell.length_a   1.000
_cell.length_b   1.000
_cell.length_c   1.000
_cell.angle_alpha   90.00
_cell.angle_beta   90.00
_cell.angle_gamma   90.00
#
_symmetry.space_group_name_H-M   'P 1'
#
loop_
_entity.id
_entity.type
_entity.pdbx_description
1 polymer ?
#
loop_
_entity_poly.entity_id
_entity_poly.type
_entity_poly.pdbx_seq_one_letter_code
_entity_poly.pdbx_strand_id
1 'polypeptide(L)'
;MAKGTRKTLTADDYKAKLEKARAAYKALEQKAYATELDALIKGQNIVAAINAIKTSTKDISDIAILTAIGKASGIKNFVITQTEVKKRKPKAK
;
A
#
# COMPACT_ATOMS: atom_id res chain seq x y z
N MET A 1 15.78 -28.49 32.51
CA MET A 1 15.24 -28.30 31.14
C MET A 1 13.73 -28.11 31.25
N ALA A 2 13.22 -26.88 31.31
CA ALA A 2 11.77 -26.65 31.40
C ALA A 2 11.10 -27.06 30.08
N LYS A 3 10.35 -28.16 30.13
CA LYS A 3 9.61 -28.71 28.98
C LYS A 3 8.43 -27.78 28.69
N GLY A 4 8.62 -26.83 27.77
CA GLY A 4 7.59 -25.89 27.37
C GLY A 4 6.32 -26.64 26.94
N THR A 5 5.25 -26.51 27.71
CA THR A 5 3.93 -27.05 27.39
C THR A 5 3.44 -26.35 26.12
N ARG A 6 3.26 -27.11 25.03
CA ARG A 6 2.63 -26.58 23.82
C ARG A 6 1.20 -26.19 24.18
N LYS A 7 0.94 -24.88 24.27
CA LYS A 7 -0.41 -24.34 24.42
C LYS A 7 -1.24 -24.80 23.22
N THR A 8 -2.28 -25.58 23.46
CA THR A 8 -3.27 -25.91 22.43
C THR A 8 -3.93 -24.62 21.97
N LEU A 9 -3.79 -24.34 20.68
CA LEU A 9 -4.35 -23.14 20.06
C LEU A 9 -5.87 -23.20 20.14
N THR A 10 -6.48 -22.12 20.62
CA THR A 10 -7.93 -21.98 20.65
C THR A 10 -8.45 -21.54 19.28
N ALA A 11 -9.77 -21.59 19.08
CA ALA A 11 -10.40 -21.10 17.85
C ALA A 11 -10.05 -19.62 17.58
N ASP A 12 -9.91 -18.80 18.61
CA ASP A 12 -9.55 -17.39 18.47
C ASP A 12 -8.08 -17.21 18.07
N ASP A 13 -7.18 -18.08 18.55
CA ASP A 13 -5.78 -18.11 18.09
C ASP A 13 -5.68 -18.46 16.59
N TYR A 14 -6.54 -19.37 16.11
CA TYR A 14 -6.61 -19.71 14.69
C TYR A 14 -7.20 -18.57 13.85
N LYS A 15 -8.22 -17.85 14.34
CA LYS A 15 -8.76 -16.66 13.67
C LYS A 15 -7.70 -15.55 13.55
N ALA A 16 -6.96 -15.26 14.62
CA ALA A 16 -5.84 -14.32 14.58
C ALA A 16 -4.71 -14.81 13.64
N LYS A 17 -4.45 -16.12 13.65
CA LYS A 17 -3.68 -16.90 12.65
C LYS A 17 -4.01 -16.50 11.22
N LEU A 18 -5.28 -16.66 10.90
CA LEU A 18 -5.86 -16.50 9.58
C LEU A 18 -5.79 -15.04 9.12
N GLU A 19 -6.08 -14.08 9.99
CA GLU A 19 -5.95 -12.66 9.63
C GLU A 19 -4.51 -12.27 9.29
N LYS A 20 -3.54 -12.73 10.08
CA LYS A 20 -2.11 -12.51 9.80
C LYS A 20 -1.70 -13.16 8.48
N ALA A 21 -2.17 -14.38 8.21
CA ALA A 21 -1.90 -15.07 6.96
C ALA A 21 -2.50 -14.33 5.75
N ARG A 22 -3.73 -13.80 5.87
CA ARG A 22 -4.36 -12.98 4.82
C ARG A 22 -3.59 -11.68 4.57
N ALA A 23 -3.12 -11.01 5.63
CA ALA A 23 -2.29 -9.82 5.48
C ALA A 23 -0.95 -10.15 4.80
N ALA A 24 -0.31 -11.26 5.18
CA ALA A 24 0.92 -11.73 4.55
C ALA A 24 0.70 -12.12 3.08
N TYR A 25 -0.41 -12.78 2.76
CA TYR A 25 -0.79 -13.12 1.39
C TYR A 25 -0.97 -11.87 0.53
N LYS A 26 -1.73 -10.87 0.99
CA LYS A 26 -1.90 -9.60 0.27
C LYS A 26 -0.56 -8.89 0.03
N ALA A 27 0.32 -8.89 1.03
CA ALA A 27 1.65 -8.30 0.88
C ALA A 27 2.53 -9.07 -0.12
N LEU A 28 2.40 -10.39 -0.17
CA LEU A 28 3.07 -11.23 -1.17
C LEU A 28 2.52 -11.01 -2.57
N GLU A 29 1.20 -10.93 -2.72
CA GLU A 29 0.53 -10.63 -3.98
C GLU A 29 1.01 -9.28 -4.53
N GLN A 30 1.01 -8.23 -3.71
CA GLN A 30 1.54 -6.92 -4.10
C GLN A 30 3.00 -6.98 -4.56
N LYS A 31 3.84 -7.76 -3.87
CA LYS A 31 5.27 -7.90 -4.21
C LYS A 31 5.49 -8.73 -5.47
N ALA A 32 4.73 -9.82 -5.63
CA ALA A 32 4.83 -10.72 -6.76
C ALA A 32 4.50 -10.01 -8.07
N TYR A 33 3.47 -9.16 -8.05
CA TYR A 33 3.02 -8.42 -9.23
C TYR A 33 3.58 -6.99 -9.32
N ALA A 34 4.38 -6.52 -8.35
CA ALA A 34 4.87 -5.14 -8.34
C ALA A 34 5.62 -4.78 -9.62
N THR A 35 6.53 -5.64 -10.08
CA THR A 35 7.34 -5.40 -11.28
C THR A 35 6.51 -5.42 -12.56
N GLU A 36 5.52 -6.30 -12.65
CA GLU A 36 4.61 -6.38 -13.80
C GLU A 36 3.65 -5.20 -13.83
N LEU A 37 3.12 -4.80 -12.67
CA LEU A 37 2.30 -3.59 -12.53
C LEU A 37 3.08 -2.34 -12.92
N ASP A 38 4.32 -2.20 -12.44
CA ASP A 38 5.18 -1.06 -12.80
C ASP A 38 5.46 -1.03 -14.31
N ALA A 39 5.68 -2.18 -14.93
CA ALA A 39 5.90 -2.29 -16.38
C ALA A 39 4.64 -1.91 -17.17
N LEU A 40 3.46 -2.40 -16.77
CA LEU A 40 2.19 -2.06 -17.39
C LEU A 40 1.86 -0.57 -17.26
N ILE A 41 2.11 0.02 -16.08
CA ILE A 41 1.88 1.46 -15.85
C ILE A 41 2.83 2.30 -16.72
N LYS A 42 4.11 1.92 -16.81
CA LYS A 42 5.10 2.61 -17.66
C LYS A 42 4.83 2.44 -19.16
N GLY A 43 4.26 1.30 -19.56
CA GLY A 43 3.85 1.04 -20.94
C GLY A 43 2.62 1.84 -21.37
N GLN A 44 1.92 2.49 -20.43
CA GLN A 44 0.76 3.33 -20.71
C GLN A 44 1.06 4.82 -20.52
N ASN A 45 0.25 5.68 -21.12
CA ASN A 45 0.36 7.14 -21.01
C ASN A 45 -0.14 7.71 -19.67
N ILE A 46 -0.29 6.88 -18.64
CA ILE A 46 -0.83 7.27 -17.33
C ILE A 46 0.06 8.33 -16.67
N VAL A 47 1.38 8.14 -16.70
CA VAL A 47 2.34 9.08 -16.06
C VAL A 47 2.27 10.47 -16.72
N ALA A 48 2.20 10.52 -18.05
CA ALA A 48 2.08 11.77 -18.79
C ALA A 48 0.76 12.49 -18.46
N ALA A 49 -0.36 11.75 -18.40
CA ALA A 49 -1.66 12.30 -18.05
C ALA A 49 -1.70 12.85 -16.61
N ILE A 50 -1.13 12.14 -15.64
CA ILE A 50 -1.06 12.60 -14.25
C ILE A 50 -0.22 13.88 -14.15
N ASN A 51 0.91 13.95 -14.84
CA ASN A 51 1.75 15.14 -14.84
C ASN A 51 1.04 16.35 -15.48
N ALA A 52 0.28 16.14 -16.56
CA ALA A 52 -0.53 17.19 -17.16
C ALA A 52 -1.56 17.74 -16.15
N ILE A 53 -2.27 16.87 -15.44
CA ILE A 53 -3.23 17.27 -14.39
C ILE A 53 -2.52 18.08 -13.30
N LYS A 54 -1.38 17.59 -12.78
CA LYS A 54 -0.59 18.32 -11.77
C LYS A 54 -0.20 19.73 -12.23
N THR A 55 0.21 19.88 -13.49
CA THR A 55 0.60 21.21 -14.03
C THR A 55 -0.59 22.15 -14.20
N SER A 56 -1.78 21.61 -14.50
CA SER A 56 -3.03 22.38 -14.60
C SER A 56 -3.62 22.73 -13.24
N THR A 57 -3.34 21.95 -12.20
CA THR A 57 -3.88 22.13 -10.84
C THR A 57 -2.78 22.42 -9.82
N LYS A 58 -2.13 23.59 -9.92
CA LYS A 58 -0.92 23.94 -9.15
C LYS A 58 -1.09 23.95 -7.62
N ASP A 59 -2.31 24.08 -7.11
CA ASP A 59 -2.58 24.23 -5.67
C ASP A 59 -3.31 23.03 -5.05
N ILE A 60 -3.51 21.95 -5.81
CA ILE A 60 -4.22 20.76 -5.33
C ILE A 60 -3.20 19.75 -4.78
N SER A 61 -3.50 19.17 -3.62
CA SER A 61 -2.69 18.10 -3.05
C SER A 61 -2.64 16.86 -3.97
N ASP A 62 -1.48 16.21 -4.05
CA ASP A 62 -1.30 14.96 -4.80
C ASP A 62 -2.32 13.88 -4.40
N ILE A 63 -2.67 13.81 -3.12
CA ILE A 63 -3.68 12.89 -2.59
C ILE A 63 -5.05 13.18 -3.20
N ALA A 64 -5.45 14.45 -3.32
CA ALA A 64 -6.73 14.82 -3.92
C ALA A 64 -6.79 14.47 -5.41
N ILE A 65 -5.69 14.69 -6.16
CA ILE A 65 -5.59 14.30 -7.57
C ILE A 65 -5.76 12.79 -7.72
N LEU A 66 -4.99 12.00 -6.98
CA LEU A 66 -5.04 10.54 -7.07
C LEU A 66 -6.40 9.98 -6.60
N THR A 67 -7.01 10.59 -5.58
CA THR A 67 -8.36 10.23 -5.12
C THR A 67 -9.40 10.49 -6.22
N ALA A 68 -9.30 11.61 -6.93
CA ALA A 68 -10.18 11.92 -8.05
C ALA A 68 -10.01 10.92 -9.21
N ILE A 69 -8.77 10.53 -9.52
CA ILE A 69 -8.48 9.50 -10.53
C ILE A 69 -9.09 8.14 -10.14
N GLY A 70 -8.95 7.73 -8.88
CA GLY A 70 -9.54 6.49 -8.37
C GLY A 70 -11.06 6.48 -8.47
N LYS A 71 -11.70 7.61 -8.13
CA LYS A 71 -13.15 7.80 -8.32
C LYS A 71 -13.56 7.74 -9.80
N ALA A 72 -12.83 8.45 -10.67
CA ALA A 72 -13.09 8.45 -12.11
C ALA A 72 -12.92 7.05 -12.75
N SER A 73 -12.02 6.24 -12.21
CA SER A 73 -11.78 4.86 -12.63
C SER A 73 -12.80 3.86 -12.06
N GLY A 74 -13.82 4.32 -11.32
CA GLY A 74 -14.87 3.47 -10.75
C GLY A 74 -14.48 2.67 -9.50
N ILE A 75 -13.33 2.96 -8.89
CA ILE A 75 -12.86 2.25 -7.69
C ILE A 75 -13.68 2.69 -6.48
N LYS A 76 -14.51 1.79 -5.94
CA LYS A 76 -15.33 2.05 -4.75
C LYS A 76 -14.49 2.04 -3.47
N ASN A 77 -14.83 2.90 -2.51
CA ASN A 77 -14.17 2.99 -1.19
C ASN A 77 -12.65 3.18 -1.26
N PHE A 78 -12.20 3.96 -2.24
CA PHE A 78 -10.79 4.21 -2.47
C PHE A 78 -10.21 5.17 -1.42
N VAL A 79 -9.16 4.72 -0.72
CA VAL A 79 -8.46 5.48 0.32
C VAL A 79 -6.97 5.48 0.00
N ILE A 80 -6.37 6.66 -0.09
CA ILE A 80 -4.92 6.83 -0.25
C ILE A 80 -4.37 7.40 1.05
N THR A 81 -3.35 6.72 1.59
CA THR A 81 -2.57 7.20 2.73
C THR A 81 -1.14 7.42 2.29
N GLN A 82 -0.66 8.67 2.35
CA GLN A 82 0.74 8.99 2.17
C GLN A 82 1.37 9.15 3.55
N THR A 83 2.23 8.21 3.95
CA THR A 83 3.00 8.35 5.19
C THR A 83 4.14 9.31 4.97
N GLU A 84 4.26 10.33 5.82
CA GLU A 84 5.39 11.26 5.77
C GLU A 84 6.72 10.51 5.92
N VAL A 85 7.73 10.92 5.14
CA VAL A 85 9.06 10.34 5.24
C VAL A 85 9.64 10.70 6.60
N LYS A 86 9.75 9.71 7.48
CA LYS A 86 10.37 9.88 8.80
C LYS A 86 11.83 10.30 8.60
N LYS A 87 12.11 11.59 8.78
CA LYS A 87 13.47 12.13 8.72
C LYS A 87 14.35 11.34 9.67
N ARG A 88 15.42 10.73 9.15
CA ARG A 88 16.42 10.04 9.98
C ARG A 88 16.98 11.06 10.97
N LYS A 89 17.07 10.69 12.25
CA LYS A 89 17.73 11.55 13.26
C LYS A 89 19.14 11.87 12.76
N PRO A 90 19.56 13.14 12.76
CA PRO A 90 20.92 13.50 12.38
C PRO A 90 21.90 12.76 13.28
N LYS A 91 23.01 12.24 12.71
CA LYS A 91 24.12 11.71 13.51
C LYS A 91 24.59 12.86 14.43
N ALA A 92 24.55 12.63 15.73
CA ALA A 92 25.24 13.50 16.68
C ALA A 92 26.72 13.57 16.24
N LYS A 93 27.25 14.80 16.10
CA LYS A 93 28.68 15.03 15.89
C LYS A 93 29.44 14.70 17.16
#